data_AF-A0A3M4K7C8-F1
#
_entry.id   AF-A0A3M4K7C8-F1
#
_cell.length_a   1.000
_cell.length_b   1.000
_cell.length_c   1.000
_cell.angle_alpha   90.00
_cell.angle_beta   90.00
_cell.angle_gamma   90.00
#
_symmetry.space_group_name_H-M   'P 1'
#
loop_
_entity.id
_entity.type
_entity.pdbx_description
1 polymer ?
#
loop_
_entity_poly.entity_id
_entity_poly.type
_entity_poly.pdbx_seq_one_letter_code
_entity_poly.pdbx_strand_id
1 'polypeptide(L)'
;MDQPQRLNHRCQRPGRQGLDRRRLETGCRAIRCWRDPSAPALKLRIPLKEDRLPMPISFKRRPFLRALLLSLFAVVLAPSSYAADPAKRLRIGITLHPYYSYVSNIVGDKADVVPLIPAGFNPHAYEPRAEDIKRIGSLDVIVLNGVGHDDFADRMIAASETPNIKTIEANADVPLLAATGVAARGAGKVVNPHTFLSISASIAQVNNIARELG
;
A
#
# COMPACT_ATOMS: atom_id res chain seq x y z
N MET A 1 -43.63 -47.15 -8.59
CA MET A 1 -43.64 -46.51 -9.92
C MET A 1 -43.98 -45.04 -9.71
N ASP A 2 -43.24 -44.01 -10.13
CA ASP A 2 -42.05 -43.89 -10.97
C ASP A 2 -41.47 -42.47 -10.73
N GLN A 3 -40.16 -42.29 -10.63
CA GLN A 3 -39.51 -40.97 -10.50
C GLN A 3 -39.01 -40.49 -11.88
N PRO A 4 -39.11 -39.19 -12.24
CA PRO A 4 -38.51 -38.70 -13.47
C PRO A 4 -37.00 -38.46 -13.30
N GLN A 5 -36.25 -38.96 -14.28
CA GLN A 5 -34.79 -39.09 -14.29
C GLN A 5 -34.05 -37.75 -14.47
N ARG A 6 -32.97 -37.56 -13.68
CA ARG A 6 -31.96 -36.51 -13.85
C ARG A 6 -31.12 -36.77 -15.11
N LEU A 7 -31.05 -35.80 -16.03
CA LEU A 7 -30.06 -35.78 -17.11
C LEU A 7 -28.73 -35.22 -16.58
N ASN A 8 -27.75 -36.10 -16.40
CA ASN A 8 -26.36 -35.77 -16.06
C ASN A 8 -25.56 -35.51 -17.34
N HIS A 9 -25.29 -34.24 -17.68
CA HIS A 9 -24.24 -33.92 -18.64
C HIS A 9 -22.88 -33.79 -17.93
N ARG A 10 -22.07 -34.86 -18.02
CA ARG A 10 -20.66 -34.87 -17.63
C ARG A 10 -19.85 -34.05 -18.64
N CYS A 11 -19.35 -32.87 -18.26
CA CYS A 11 -18.18 -32.28 -18.91
C CYS A 11 -16.92 -33.04 -18.45
N GLN A 12 -16.25 -33.71 -19.38
CA GLN A 12 -14.96 -34.34 -19.16
C GLN A 12 -13.86 -33.27 -18.99
N ARG A 13 -13.09 -33.38 -17.91
CA ARG A 13 -11.85 -32.59 -17.69
C ARG A 13 -10.67 -33.34 -18.33
N PRO A 14 -9.83 -32.71 -19.16
CA PRO A 14 -8.54 -33.30 -19.53
C PRO A 14 -7.55 -33.17 -18.36
N GLY A 15 -6.69 -34.18 -18.24
CA GLY A 15 -5.88 -34.47 -17.07
C GLY A 15 -4.70 -33.54 -16.81
N ARG A 16 -4.26 -33.55 -15.55
CA ARG A 16 -3.02 -32.95 -15.05
C ARG A 16 -1.82 -33.72 -15.58
N GLN A 17 -0.90 -33.04 -16.25
CA GLN A 17 0.50 -33.43 -16.31
C GLN A 17 1.32 -32.29 -15.71
N GLY A 18 2.14 -32.62 -14.71
CA GLY A 18 3.00 -31.68 -14.02
C GLY A 18 4.13 -31.22 -14.93
N LEU A 19 4.45 -29.93 -14.85
CA LEU A 19 5.68 -29.40 -15.41
C LEU A 19 6.37 -28.49 -14.42
N ASP A 20 7.67 -28.76 -14.37
CA ASP A 20 8.67 -28.42 -13.37
C ASP A 20 8.99 -26.93 -13.35
N ARG A 21 9.24 -26.42 -12.14
CA ARG A 21 9.73 -25.07 -11.88
C ARG A 21 11.20 -25.03 -12.27
N ARG A 22 11.54 -24.28 -13.31
CA ARG A 22 12.70 -23.37 -13.36
C ARG A 22 12.83 -22.77 -14.76
N ARG A 23 13.42 -21.57 -14.77
CA ARG A 23 14.11 -20.90 -15.90
C ARG A 23 13.40 -19.65 -16.44
N LEU A 24 13.58 -18.57 -15.68
CA LEU A 24 13.69 -17.22 -16.23
C LEU A 24 15.06 -17.12 -16.91
N GLU A 25 15.11 -16.99 -18.23
CA GLU A 25 16.35 -16.64 -18.95
C GLU A 25 16.22 -15.24 -19.53
N THR A 26 16.98 -14.36 -18.89
CA THR A 26 17.55 -13.10 -19.35
C THR A 26 18.00 -13.13 -20.81
N GLY A 27 17.52 -12.16 -21.59
CA GLY A 27 18.13 -11.80 -22.86
C GLY A 27 19.42 -11.00 -22.64
N CYS A 28 20.55 -11.53 -23.08
CA CYS A 28 21.74 -10.72 -23.35
C CYS A 28 22.47 -11.31 -24.56
N ARG A 29 22.55 -10.52 -25.62
CA ARG A 29 23.19 -10.85 -26.90
C ARG A 29 24.68 -11.10 -26.70
N ALA A 30 25.14 -12.29 -27.06
CA ALA A 30 26.56 -12.57 -27.27
C ALA A 30 26.90 -12.40 -28.76
N ILE A 31 27.68 -11.36 -29.06
CA ILE A 31 28.26 -11.10 -30.38
C ILE A 31 29.32 -12.17 -30.64
N ARG A 32 29.09 -13.03 -31.63
CA ARG A 32 30.04 -14.02 -32.13
C ARG A 32 30.87 -13.36 -33.25
N CYS A 33 32.09 -12.94 -32.95
CA CYS A 33 33.06 -12.57 -33.98
C CYS A 33 33.69 -13.85 -34.57
N TRP A 34 33.49 -14.04 -35.86
CA TRP A 34 34.14 -15.04 -36.70
C TRP A 34 35.66 -14.84 -36.73
N ARG A 35 36.42 -15.94 -36.68
CA ARG A 35 37.86 -15.96 -36.93
C ARG A 35 38.10 -16.72 -38.24
N ASP A 36 38.57 -15.99 -39.24
CA ASP A 36 38.97 -16.49 -40.55
C ASP A 36 40.23 -17.39 -40.43
N PRO A 37 40.27 -18.61 -41.00
CA PRO A 37 41.42 -19.51 -40.91
C PRO A 37 42.54 -19.26 -41.93
N SER A 38 42.48 -18.23 -42.77
CA SER A 38 43.34 -18.12 -43.98
C SER A 38 44.38 -16.99 -43.99
N ALA A 39 44.86 -16.54 -42.83
CA ALA A 39 45.93 -15.53 -42.77
C ALA A 39 47.34 -16.17 -42.62
N PRO A 40 48.31 -15.85 -43.50
CA PRO A 40 49.68 -16.37 -43.38
C PRO A 40 50.45 -15.69 -42.23
N ALA A 41 51.17 -16.50 -41.45
CA ALA A 41 51.98 -16.07 -40.32
C ALA A 41 53.24 -15.31 -40.78
N LEU A 42 53.19 -13.97 -40.79
CA LEU A 42 54.34 -13.11 -41.00
C LEU A 42 55.23 -13.12 -39.74
N LYS A 43 56.38 -13.80 -39.78
CA LYS A 43 57.40 -13.74 -38.72
C LYS A 43 58.19 -12.43 -38.85
N LEU A 44 57.71 -11.37 -38.20
CA LEU A 44 58.49 -10.15 -38.01
C LEU A 44 59.46 -10.36 -36.84
N ARG A 45 60.77 -10.37 -37.13
CA ARG A 45 61.84 -10.48 -36.14
C ARG A 45 62.21 -9.05 -35.71
N ILE A 46 61.63 -8.60 -34.59
CA ILE A 46 61.92 -7.29 -34.01
C ILE A 46 63.17 -7.42 -33.13
N PRO A 47 64.21 -6.58 -33.31
CA PRO A 47 65.33 -6.52 -32.37
C PRO A 47 64.86 -5.85 -31.08
N LEU A 48 64.95 -6.56 -29.95
CA LEU A 48 64.72 -6.00 -28.63
C LEU A 48 65.83 -4.99 -28.33
N LYS A 49 65.49 -3.71 -28.38
CA LYS A 49 66.32 -2.64 -27.87
C LYS A 49 66.08 -2.58 -26.36
N GLU A 50 67.14 -2.83 -25.60
CA GLU A 50 67.18 -2.78 -24.15
C GLU A 50 66.98 -1.32 -23.70
N ASP A 51 65.74 -0.89 -23.55
CA ASP A 51 65.41 0.43 -23.02
C ASP A 51 65.60 0.39 -21.50
N ARG A 52 66.64 1.11 -21.06
CA ARG A 52 66.99 1.30 -19.65
C ARG A 52 65.79 1.88 -18.90
N LEU A 53 65.32 1.15 -17.89
CA LEU A 53 64.32 1.60 -16.93
C LEU A 53 64.79 2.90 -16.23
N PRO A 54 63.92 3.91 -16.07
CA PRO A 54 64.23 5.08 -15.26
C PRO A 54 64.25 4.72 -13.76
N MET A 55 65.08 5.46 -13.02
CA MET A 55 65.43 5.31 -11.61
C MET A 55 64.22 5.16 -10.66
N PRO A 56 64.38 4.47 -9.51
CA PRO A 56 63.31 4.33 -8.53
C PRO A 56 62.95 5.70 -7.92
N ILE A 57 61.69 6.10 -8.09
CA ILE A 57 61.11 7.27 -7.42
C ILE A 57 61.01 6.94 -5.93
N SER A 58 61.90 7.52 -5.13
CA SER A 58 61.89 7.39 -3.67
C SER A 58 60.67 8.11 -3.08
N PHE A 59 59.57 7.38 -2.90
CA PHE A 59 58.41 7.83 -2.14
C PHE A 59 58.78 7.97 -0.66
N LYS A 60 59.17 9.18 -0.24
CA LYS A 60 59.44 9.48 1.18
C LYS A 60 58.12 9.26 1.93
N ARG A 61 58.06 8.22 2.77
CA ARG A 61 56.89 7.85 3.59
C ARG A 61 56.53 9.05 4.47
N ARG A 62 55.47 9.80 4.12
CA ARG A 62 54.92 10.89 4.94
C ARG A 62 53.73 10.34 5.73
N PRO A 63 53.95 9.79 6.95
CA PRO A 63 52.88 9.16 7.73
C PRO A 63 51.75 10.13 8.08
N PHE A 64 52.08 11.42 8.21
CA PHE A 64 51.12 12.49 8.48
C PHE A 64 50.08 12.68 7.36
N LEU A 65 50.44 12.47 6.09
CA LEU A 65 49.49 12.64 4.98
C LEU A 65 48.47 11.48 4.90
N ARG A 66 48.89 10.28 5.31
CA ARG A 66 48.02 9.09 5.39
C ARG A 66 47.07 9.17 6.58
N ALA A 67 47.53 9.67 7.72
CA ALA A 67 46.69 9.90 8.89
C ALA A 67 45.61 10.97 8.60
N LEU A 68 45.98 12.04 7.88
CA LEU A 68 45.02 13.08 7.47
C LEU A 68 43.96 12.54 6.49
N LEU A 69 44.36 11.73 5.50
CA LEU A 69 43.44 11.12 4.54
C LEU A 69 42.52 10.07 5.18
N LEU A 70 43.01 9.29 6.15
CA LEU A 70 42.19 8.34 6.92
C LEU A 70 41.19 9.06 7.85
N SER A 71 41.61 10.17 8.46
CA SER A 71 40.72 11.01 9.29
C SER A 71 39.62 11.66 8.45
N LEU A 72 39.92 12.11 7.23
CA LEU A 72 38.93 12.72 6.35
C LEU A 72 37.93 11.67 5.82
N PHE A 73 38.39 10.44 5.55
CA PHE A 73 37.52 9.34 5.14
C PHE A 73 36.56 8.90 6.26
N ALA A 74 37.00 8.95 7.53
CA ALA A 74 36.15 8.63 8.68
C ALA A 74 35.00 9.64 8.90
N VAL A 75 35.20 10.91 8.54
CA VAL A 75 34.15 11.94 8.63
C VAL A 75 33.11 11.79 7.53
N VAL A 76 33.49 11.31 6.35
CA VAL A 76 32.57 11.07 5.22
C VAL A 76 31.69 9.82 5.42
N LEU A 77 32.14 8.86 6.25
CA LEU A 77 31.38 7.64 6.56
C LEU A 77 30.54 7.73 7.85
N ALA A 78 30.47 8.89 8.50
CA ALA A 78 29.58 9.08 9.62
C ALA A 78 28.13 9.00 9.12
N PRO A 79 27.29 8.04 9.60
CA PRO A 79 25.89 8.04 9.26
C PRO A 79 25.28 9.30 9.87
N SER A 80 24.93 10.27 9.02
CA SER A 80 24.09 11.39 9.41
C SER A 80 22.74 10.82 9.84
N SER A 81 22.57 10.60 11.14
CA SER A 81 21.27 10.34 11.74
C SER A 81 20.46 11.63 11.67
N TYR A 82 19.90 11.90 10.48
CA TYR A 82 18.79 12.82 10.35
C TYR A 82 17.62 12.18 11.10
N ALA A 83 17.43 12.57 12.36
CA ALA A 83 16.15 12.39 13.01
C ALA A 83 15.15 13.25 12.22
N ALA A 84 14.41 12.60 11.32
CA ALA A 84 13.26 13.22 10.69
C ALA A 84 12.30 13.62 11.82
N ASP A 85 11.97 14.90 11.90
CA ASP A 85 10.89 15.40 12.74
C ASP A 85 9.66 14.52 12.48
N PRO A 86 8.99 13.94 13.50
CA PRO A 86 7.82 13.11 13.25
C PRO A 86 6.79 13.95 12.48
N ALA A 87 6.68 13.67 11.18
CA ALA A 87 5.71 14.32 10.32
C ALA A 87 4.33 14.22 11.00
N LYS A 88 3.59 15.34 11.05
CA LYS A 88 2.23 15.39 11.61
C LYS A 88 1.44 14.23 11.02
N ARG A 89 1.08 13.26 11.87
CA ARG A 89 0.32 12.08 11.45
C ARG A 89 -1.09 12.50 11.08
N LEU A 90 -1.59 11.96 9.97
CA LEU A 90 -2.96 12.16 9.54
C LEU A 90 -3.90 11.54 10.59
N ARG A 91 -4.91 12.28 11.04
CA ARG A 91 -5.89 11.80 12.03
C ARG A 91 -7.22 11.51 11.34
N ILE A 92 -7.56 10.23 11.27
CA ILE A 92 -8.69 9.71 10.51
C ILE A 92 -9.81 9.31 11.47
N GLY A 93 -10.94 10.00 11.38
CA GLY A 93 -12.17 9.66 12.08
C GLY A 93 -12.86 8.43 11.49
N ILE A 94 -13.41 7.58 12.35
CA ILE A 94 -14.28 6.46 11.94
C ILE A 94 -15.55 6.44 12.78
N THR A 95 -16.66 5.95 12.20
CA THR A 95 -17.97 5.93 12.86
C THR A 95 -18.33 4.58 13.48
N LEU A 96 -17.98 3.47 12.83
CA LEU A 96 -18.32 2.10 13.26
C LEU A 96 -17.08 1.19 13.33
N HIS A 97 -17.17 0.14 14.14
CA HIS A 97 -16.09 -0.85 14.33
C HIS A 97 -15.54 -1.47 13.03
N PRO A 98 -16.36 -1.85 12.01
CA PRO A 98 -15.81 -2.36 10.76
C PRO A 98 -14.88 -1.36 10.06
N TYR A 99 -15.24 -0.08 10.05
CA TYR A 99 -14.40 0.97 9.46
C TYR A 99 -13.11 1.21 10.25
N TYR A 100 -13.14 1.04 11.58
CA TYR A 100 -11.90 1.02 12.36
C TYR A 100 -10.95 -0.07 11.85
N SER A 101 -11.45 -1.29 11.66
CA SER A 101 -10.64 -2.40 11.13
C SER A 101 -10.14 -2.11 9.71
N TYR A 102 -10.98 -1.58 8.82
CA TYR A 102 -10.58 -1.28 7.44
C TYR A 102 -9.47 -0.24 7.40
N VAL A 103 -9.70 0.91 8.02
CA VAL A 103 -8.76 2.03 8.02
C VAL A 103 -7.45 1.61 8.68
N SER A 104 -7.50 0.95 9.84
CA SER A 104 -6.29 0.51 10.56
C SER A 104 -5.42 -0.43 9.71
N ASN A 105 -6.04 -1.35 8.96
CA ASN A 105 -5.30 -2.26 8.07
C ASN A 105 -4.76 -1.56 6.82
N ILE A 106 -5.46 -0.52 6.32
CA ILE A 106 -5.00 0.27 5.16
C ILE A 106 -3.80 1.14 5.53
N VAL A 107 -3.87 1.85 6.66
CA VAL A 107 -2.88 2.89 7.00
C VAL A 107 -1.69 2.39 7.81
N GLY A 108 -1.85 1.28 8.55
CA GLY A 108 -0.79 0.76 9.41
C GLY A 108 -0.34 1.78 10.45
N ASP A 109 0.96 2.09 10.48
CA ASP A 109 1.61 3.03 11.40
C ASP A 109 1.71 4.47 10.88
N LYS A 110 1.17 4.75 9.69
CA LYS A 110 1.32 6.04 8.99
C LYS A 110 0.30 7.10 9.41
N ALA A 111 -0.82 6.70 10.00
CA ALA A 111 -1.91 7.58 10.40
C ALA A 111 -2.54 7.09 11.71
N ASP A 112 -3.18 7.99 12.44
CA ASP A 112 -3.88 7.68 13.67
C ASP A 112 -5.38 7.51 13.38
N VAL A 113 -5.94 6.35 13.75
CA VAL A 113 -7.37 6.04 13.57
C VAL A 113 -8.12 6.35 14.85
N VAL A 114 -9.10 7.26 14.77
CA VAL A 114 -9.81 7.82 15.93
C VAL A 114 -11.30 7.50 15.82
N PRO A 115 -11.86 6.68 16.73
CA PRO A 115 -13.31 6.49 16.80
C PRO A 115 -14.03 7.80 17.19
N LEU A 116 -15.10 8.13 16.47
CA LEU A 116 -15.94 9.30 16.77
C LEU A 116 -16.78 9.07 18.03
N ILE A 117 -17.23 7.85 18.25
CA ILE A 117 -18.02 7.46 19.43
C ILE A 117 -17.22 6.48 20.29
N PRO A 118 -17.39 6.48 21.62
CA PRO A 118 -16.66 5.57 22.49
C PRO A 118 -17.00 4.10 22.21
N ALA A 119 -16.03 3.21 22.43
CA ALA A 119 -16.25 1.78 22.34
C ALA A 119 -17.32 1.32 23.35
N GLY A 120 -18.10 0.30 22.97
CA GLY A 120 -19.18 -0.26 23.79
C GLY A 120 -20.54 0.43 23.65
N PHE A 121 -20.64 1.55 22.93
CA PHE A 121 -21.92 2.17 22.59
C PHE A 121 -22.63 1.43 21.46
N ASN A 122 -23.96 1.38 21.51
CA ASN A 122 -24.78 0.90 20.41
C ASN A 122 -24.97 2.05 19.39
N PRO A 123 -24.44 1.94 18.17
CA PRO A 123 -24.54 3.01 17.16
C PRO A 123 -25.98 3.30 16.73
N HIS A 124 -26.91 2.34 16.84
CA HIS A 124 -28.32 2.57 16.51
C HIS A 124 -29.07 3.41 17.54
N ALA A 125 -28.57 3.45 18.78
CA ALA A 125 -29.18 4.19 19.89
C ALA A 125 -28.28 5.34 20.37
N TYR A 126 -27.21 5.64 19.62
CA TYR A 126 -26.27 6.66 19.99
C TYR A 126 -26.83 8.05 19.71
N GLU A 127 -26.75 8.92 20.71
CA GLU A 127 -27.11 10.32 20.60
C GLU A 127 -25.84 11.18 20.71
N PRO A 128 -25.58 12.10 19.76
CA PRO A 128 -24.44 13.00 19.78
C PRO A 128 -24.22 13.72 21.11
N ARG A 129 -22.98 13.71 21.60
CA ARG A 129 -22.56 14.42 22.81
C ARG A 129 -21.59 15.53 22.46
N ALA A 130 -21.62 16.60 23.25
CA ALA A 130 -20.72 17.74 23.07
C ALA A 130 -19.23 17.35 23.12
N GLU A 131 -18.87 16.36 23.96
CA GLU A 131 -17.50 15.84 24.04
C GLU A 131 -17.05 15.18 22.72
N ASP A 132 -17.91 14.36 22.13
CA ASP A 132 -17.60 13.64 20.88
C ASP A 132 -17.59 14.60 19.68
N ILE A 133 -18.45 15.62 19.67
CA ILE A 133 -18.45 16.69 18.66
C ILE A 133 -17.12 17.48 18.72
N LYS A 134 -16.64 17.83 19.91
CA LYS A 134 -15.34 18.53 20.07
C LYS A 134 -14.17 17.72 19.49
N ARG A 135 -14.24 16.39 19.51
CA ARG A 135 -13.20 15.52 18.95
C ARG A 135 -13.01 15.73 17.45
N ILE A 136 -14.08 16.09 16.73
CA ILE A 136 -14.06 16.32 15.26
C ILE A 136 -13.11 17.45 14.87
N GLY A 137 -13.02 18.52 15.66
CA GLY A 137 -12.11 19.64 15.38
C GLY A 137 -10.63 19.27 15.37
N SER A 138 -10.29 18.06 15.85
CA SER A 138 -8.91 17.56 15.89
C SER A 138 -8.59 16.54 14.78
N LEU A 139 -9.55 16.22 13.92
CA LEU A 139 -9.43 15.26 12.82
C LEU A 139 -9.13 15.98 11.51
N ASP A 140 -8.45 15.29 10.60
CA ASP A 140 -8.16 15.81 9.26
C ASP A 140 -9.17 15.28 8.22
N VAL A 141 -9.71 14.08 8.43
CA VAL A 141 -10.67 13.40 7.54
C VAL A 141 -11.55 12.44 8.33
N ILE A 142 -12.79 12.20 7.89
CA ILE A 142 -13.72 11.23 8.51
C ILE A 142 -14.19 10.22 7.46
N VAL A 143 -14.11 8.93 7.78
CA VAL A 143 -14.67 7.84 6.97
C VAL A 143 -16.09 7.53 7.44
N LEU A 144 -17.04 7.63 6.52
CA LEU A 144 -18.46 7.42 6.77
C LEU A 144 -18.97 6.16 6.07
N ASN A 145 -20.02 5.56 6.64
CA ASN A 145 -20.86 4.59 5.95
C ASN A 145 -21.66 5.30 4.85
N GLY A 146 -22.28 6.45 5.14
CA GLY A 146 -22.86 7.33 4.13
C GLY A 146 -24.14 6.81 3.47
N VAL A 147 -24.68 5.69 3.95
CA VAL A 147 -25.90 5.07 3.41
C VAL A 147 -26.96 4.82 4.48
N GLY A 148 -26.81 5.42 5.66
CA GLY A 148 -27.83 5.47 6.71
C GLY A 148 -27.43 4.94 8.08
N HIS A 149 -26.29 4.25 8.23
CA HIS A 149 -25.95 3.63 9.53
C HIS A 149 -25.35 4.64 10.53
N ASP A 150 -24.81 5.74 10.04
CA ASP A 150 -24.06 6.72 10.82
C ASP A 150 -24.54 8.15 10.63
N ASP A 151 -25.84 8.35 10.40
CA ASP A 151 -26.47 9.68 10.30
C ASP A 151 -26.20 10.58 11.52
N PHE A 152 -25.84 9.99 12.68
CA PHE A 152 -25.38 10.74 13.85
C PHE A 152 -24.08 11.51 13.57
N ALA A 153 -23.20 10.98 12.72
CA ALA A 153 -21.93 11.60 12.37
C ALA A 153 -22.14 12.87 11.55
N ASP A 154 -23.10 12.87 10.61
CA ASP A 154 -23.45 14.08 9.84
C ASP A 154 -23.91 15.21 10.75
N ARG A 155 -24.78 14.89 11.72
CA ARG A 155 -25.25 15.86 12.72
C ARG A 155 -24.10 16.36 13.60
N MET A 156 -23.17 15.48 13.97
CA MET A 156 -21.99 15.86 14.75
C MET A 156 -21.05 16.77 13.96
N ILE A 157 -20.79 16.46 12.68
CA ILE A 157 -19.94 17.27 11.80
C ILE A 157 -20.56 18.65 11.62
N ALA A 158 -21.87 18.72 11.31
CA ALA A 158 -22.58 19.98 11.15
C ALA A 158 -22.57 20.86 12.41
N ALA A 159 -22.56 20.25 13.59
CA ALA A 159 -22.49 20.94 14.88
C ALA A 159 -21.06 21.23 15.37
N SER A 160 -20.04 20.74 14.67
CA SER A 160 -18.64 20.90 15.05
C SER A 160 -18.05 22.25 14.64
N GLU A 161 -16.84 22.53 15.11
CA GLU A 161 -16.06 23.71 14.69
C GLU A 161 -15.54 23.60 13.24
N THR A 162 -15.62 22.41 12.64
CA THR A 162 -15.12 22.09 11.29
C THR A 162 -16.19 21.41 10.41
N PRO A 163 -17.33 22.09 10.12
CA PRO A 163 -18.43 21.47 9.36
C PRO A 163 -18.09 21.11 7.92
N ASN A 164 -16.97 21.63 7.38
CA ASN A 164 -16.46 21.35 6.04
C ASN A 164 -15.27 20.37 6.04
N ILE A 165 -15.09 19.59 7.11
CA ILE A 165 -14.05 18.55 7.16
C ILE A 165 -14.18 17.57 5.99
N LYS A 166 -13.06 17.08 5.46
CA LYS A 166 -13.09 16.08 4.39
C LYS A 166 -13.81 14.82 4.89
N THR A 167 -14.81 14.37 4.16
CA THR A 167 -15.48 13.09 4.39
C THR A 167 -15.14 12.10 3.27
N ILE A 168 -15.10 10.81 3.61
CA ILE A 168 -14.91 9.70 2.67
C ILE A 168 -16.15 8.81 2.75
N GLU A 169 -16.92 8.79 1.66
CA GLU A 169 -18.11 7.94 1.52
C GLU A 169 -17.68 6.51 1.15
N ALA A 170 -17.54 5.63 2.15
CA ALA A 170 -17.00 4.29 1.91
C ALA A 170 -17.85 3.46 0.94
N ASN A 171 -19.16 3.74 0.86
CA ASN A 171 -20.11 3.01 0.02
C ASN A 171 -20.32 3.59 -1.39
N ALA A 172 -19.54 4.60 -1.83
CA ALA A 172 -19.73 5.26 -3.12
C ALA A 172 -19.87 4.29 -4.32
N ASP A 173 -19.03 3.23 -4.36
CA ASP A 173 -19.03 2.23 -5.43
C ASP A 173 -19.67 0.88 -5.04
N VAL A 174 -20.43 0.83 -3.94
CA VAL A 174 -21.04 -0.42 -3.46
C VAL A 174 -22.45 -0.58 -4.03
N PRO A 175 -22.77 -1.70 -4.70
CA PRO A 175 -24.14 -1.99 -5.12
C PRO A 175 -25.06 -2.16 -3.91
N LEU A 176 -26.03 -1.26 -3.76
CA LEU A 176 -26.91 -1.19 -2.59
C LEU A 176 -28.19 -2.00 -2.77
N LEU A 177 -28.59 -2.70 -1.71
CA LEU A 177 -29.87 -3.41 -1.65
C LEU A 177 -30.94 -2.51 -1.03
N ALA A 178 -32.18 -2.67 -1.49
CA ALA A 178 -33.31 -2.05 -0.81
C ALA A 178 -33.47 -2.64 0.60
N ALA A 179 -33.78 -1.80 1.57
CA ALA A 179 -34.20 -2.23 2.89
C ALA A 179 -35.52 -3.00 2.78
N THR A 180 -35.67 -4.00 3.63
CA THR A 180 -36.87 -4.84 3.73
C THR A 180 -37.37 -4.86 5.17
N GLY A 181 -38.62 -5.29 5.37
CA GLY A 181 -39.21 -5.40 6.72
C GLY A 181 -39.68 -4.06 7.28
N VAL A 182 -39.59 -3.89 8.61
CA VAL A 182 -40.09 -2.69 9.33
C VAL A 182 -39.39 -1.42 8.84
N ALA A 183 -38.11 -1.50 8.47
CA ALA A 183 -37.34 -0.39 7.91
C ALA A 183 -37.87 0.13 6.56
N ALA A 184 -38.65 -0.67 5.83
CA ALA A 184 -39.29 -0.28 4.57
C ALA A 184 -40.74 0.21 4.75
N ARG A 185 -41.29 0.18 5.97
CA ARG A 185 -42.66 0.62 6.26
C ARG A 185 -42.66 2.07 6.70
N GLY A 186 -42.81 3.01 5.77
CA GLY A 186 -43.15 4.41 6.07
C GLY A 186 -42.27 5.47 5.41
N ALA A 187 -41.04 5.12 5.02
CA ALA A 187 -40.22 5.89 4.10
C ALA A 187 -40.12 5.10 2.79
N GLY A 188 -40.03 5.77 1.64
CA GLY A 188 -40.09 5.14 0.31
C GLY A 188 -39.04 4.06 0.03
N LYS A 189 -38.25 4.18 -1.05
CA LYS A 189 -37.20 3.20 -1.34
C LYS A 189 -36.01 3.42 -0.40
N VAL A 190 -36.09 2.88 0.82
CA VAL A 190 -35.01 2.91 1.82
C VAL A 190 -33.93 1.89 1.43
N VAL A 191 -32.67 2.21 1.69
CA VAL A 191 -31.52 1.34 1.42
C VAL A 191 -31.11 0.59 2.69
N ASN A 192 -30.62 -0.65 2.56
CA ASN A 192 -30.03 -1.37 3.68
C ASN A 192 -28.59 -0.87 3.94
N PRO A 193 -28.30 -0.25 5.10
CA PRO A 193 -27.02 0.37 5.33
C PRO A 193 -25.93 -0.59 5.86
N HIS A 194 -26.27 -1.86 6.11
CA HIS A 194 -25.37 -2.88 6.70
C HIS A 194 -24.44 -3.52 5.66
N THR A 195 -23.95 -2.73 4.71
CA THR A 195 -23.10 -3.19 3.61
C THR A 195 -21.79 -3.82 4.11
N PHE A 196 -21.26 -3.33 5.23
CA PHE A 196 -20.05 -3.85 5.90
C PHE A 196 -20.18 -5.31 6.40
N LEU A 197 -21.38 -5.90 6.41
CA LEU A 197 -21.55 -7.32 6.74
C LEU A 197 -21.32 -8.25 5.53
N SER A 198 -21.16 -7.70 4.33
CA SER A 198 -20.83 -8.45 3.12
C SER A 198 -19.35 -8.38 2.81
N ILE A 199 -18.71 -9.52 2.55
CA ILE A 199 -17.28 -9.59 2.20
C ILE A 199 -16.99 -8.85 0.89
N SER A 200 -17.82 -9.05 -0.15
CA SER A 200 -17.61 -8.39 -1.45
C SER A 200 -17.79 -6.89 -1.36
N ALA A 201 -18.79 -6.42 -0.60
CA ALA A 201 -18.98 -4.99 -0.35
C ALA A 201 -17.83 -4.41 0.49
N SER A 202 -17.33 -5.16 1.47
CA SER A 202 -16.20 -4.73 2.31
C SER A 202 -14.92 -4.57 1.49
N ILE A 203 -14.67 -5.44 0.50
CA ILE A 203 -13.54 -5.26 -0.43
C ILE A 203 -13.68 -3.95 -1.23
N ALA A 204 -14.87 -3.66 -1.74
CA ALA A 204 -15.13 -2.40 -2.44
C ALA A 204 -14.93 -1.18 -1.52
N GLN A 205 -15.46 -1.23 -0.29
CA GLN A 205 -15.27 -0.17 0.71
C GLN A 205 -13.80 0.06 1.04
N VAL A 206 -13.02 -1.00 1.26
CA VAL A 206 -11.58 -0.93 1.52
C VAL A 206 -10.85 -0.27 0.36
N ASN A 207 -11.16 -0.63 -0.88
CA ASN A 207 -10.55 -0.02 -2.06
C ASN A 207 -10.91 1.46 -2.20
N ASN A 208 -12.17 1.83 -1.92
CA ASN A 208 -12.62 3.22 -1.96
C ASN A 208 -11.90 4.07 -0.91
N ILE A 209 -11.83 3.57 0.33
CA ILE A 209 -11.12 4.23 1.43
C ILE A 209 -9.63 4.39 1.09
N ALA A 210 -8.98 3.33 0.61
CA ALA A 210 -7.56 3.37 0.26
C ALA A 210 -7.26 4.37 -0.86
N ARG A 211 -8.13 4.45 -1.87
CA ARG A 211 -8.01 5.40 -2.98
C ARG A 211 -8.20 6.86 -2.55
N GLU A 212 -9.07 7.13 -1.59
CA GLU A 212 -9.30 8.49 -1.10
C GLU A 212 -8.26 8.98 -0.07
N LEU A 213 -7.52 8.04 0.53
CA LEU A 213 -6.45 8.32 1.49
C LEU A 213 -5.05 8.42 0.86
N GLY A 214 -4.82 7.83 -0.32
CA GLY A 214 -3.53 7.79 -1.02
C GLY A 214 -3.49 8.67 -2.26
#